data_AF-A0AAN6ZP93-F1
#
_entry.id   AF-A0AAN6ZP93-F1
#
_cell.length_a   1.000
_cell.length_b   1.000
_cell.length_c   1.000
_cell.angle_alpha   90.00
_cell.angle_beta   90.00
_cell.angle_gamma   90.00
#
_symmetry.space_group_name_H-M   'P 1'
#
loop_
_entity.id
_entity.type
_entity.pdbx_description
1 polymer ?
#
loop_
_entity_poly.entity_id
_entity_poly.type
_entity_poly.pdbx_seq_one_letter_code
_entity_poly.pdbx_strand_id
1 'polypeptide(L)'
;MSGRNVSSQGTARRNPPSNTNSTARNNNNNNTGNTTTTAPSKPRTSNRPTWADLAHPMPPLSLETPFLQAGLTTVDIPRHQASLTNTIRVQDLHKQRERFPDCGTTFLVVLTNDTKRERDLCFNAVVARMNARKPGSKPLRLCRWDQQGWPGKGDQAYEGTGAARAVNRVFTALGPLLVHEGNVKMLKDNKIGTILVCAVDDFIVRLNGPGVDPATRELVTECPADWGYLTFCRVKLAADPGWTWTSGITQGAPVPMNHCMTATKGGWVDGTKTVGKLSIGSVIGDDFKAKGEGRGWDDRDWQGKLIGKSWYDILEDALGKIRIPL
;
A
#
# COMPACT_ATOMS: atom_id res chain seq x y z
N MET A 1 5.68 9.32 -59.35
CA MET A 1 6.41 10.58 -59.04
C MET A 1 7.33 10.29 -57.85
N SER A 2 8.55 9.78 -58.01
CA SER A 2 9.80 10.43 -58.46
C SER A 2 10.34 11.50 -57.50
N GLY A 3 11.45 11.16 -56.81
CA GLY A 3 12.49 12.06 -56.29
C GLY A 3 12.28 12.60 -54.87
N ARG A 4 13.29 12.83 -54.03
CA ARG A 4 14.76 12.76 -54.15
C ARG A 4 15.37 12.75 -52.73
N ASN A 5 16.51 12.07 -52.60
CA ASN A 5 17.53 12.24 -51.54
C ASN A 5 18.06 13.68 -51.47
N VAL A 6 18.54 14.11 -50.29
CA VAL A 6 19.92 14.67 -50.11
C VAL A 6 20.39 14.46 -48.65
N SER A 7 21.60 13.93 -48.53
CA SER A 7 22.54 13.87 -47.40
C SER A 7 22.98 15.27 -46.90
N SER A 8 23.60 15.44 -45.73
CA SER A 8 25.06 15.31 -45.57
C SER A 8 25.55 15.87 -44.23
N GLN A 9 26.64 15.26 -43.72
CA GLN A 9 27.79 15.82 -42.98
C GLN A 9 27.50 16.60 -41.68
N GLY A 10 28.07 16.27 -40.52
CA GLY A 10 29.43 15.79 -40.26
C GLY A 10 30.24 16.95 -39.67
N THR A 11 30.67 16.85 -38.41
CA THR A 11 31.93 17.45 -37.92
C THR A 11 32.25 16.97 -36.51
N ALA A 12 33.49 16.53 -36.37
CA ALA A 12 34.13 16.08 -35.16
C ALA A 12 34.83 17.24 -34.43
N ARG A 13 35.36 16.90 -33.24
CA ARG A 13 36.49 17.51 -32.50
C ARG A 13 36.14 18.54 -31.41
N ARG A 14 36.45 18.21 -30.15
CA ARG A 14 37.71 18.57 -29.42
C ARG A 14 37.53 18.33 -27.92
N ASN A 15 38.39 17.49 -27.33
CA ASN A 15 38.78 17.60 -25.92
C ASN A 15 39.71 18.82 -25.77
N PRO A 16 39.69 19.47 -24.59
CA PRO A 16 40.95 19.88 -23.96
C PRO A 16 40.89 19.69 -22.42
N PRO A 17 41.91 20.07 -21.61
CA PRO A 17 42.94 19.17 -21.14
C PRO A 17 42.98 19.03 -19.60
N SER A 18 43.80 18.08 -19.16
CA SER A 18 44.34 17.96 -17.81
C SER A 18 45.07 19.23 -17.34
N ASN A 19 44.85 19.64 -16.09
CA ASN A 19 45.79 20.53 -15.40
C ASN A 19 46.05 20.04 -13.97
N THR A 20 47.25 19.51 -13.78
CA THR A 20 47.94 19.32 -12.50
C THR A 20 48.31 20.68 -11.92
N ASN A 21 48.10 20.89 -10.62
CA ASN A 21 49.04 21.68 -9.83
C ASN A 21 48.97 21.32 -8.34
N SER A 22 50.05 20.67 -7.90
CA SER A 22 50.59 20.63 -6.56
C SER A 22 50.83 22.04 -6.02
N THR A 23 50.41 22.33 -4.78
CA THR A 23 51.22 23.18 -3.89
C THR A 23 50.98 22.77 -2.44
N ALA A 24 52.01 22.18 -1.86
CA ALA A 24 52.22 22.17 -0.43
C ALA A 24 52.43 23.60 0.05
N ARG A 25 51.79 23.99 1.16
CA ARG A 25 52.28 25.10 1.98
C ARG A 25 52.12 24.76 3.45
N ASN A 26 53.27 24.38 3.99
CA ASN A 26 53.64 24.38 5.40
C ASN A 26 53.59 25.83 5.92
N ASN A 27 52.99 26.09 7.08
CA ASN A 27 53.49 27.13 7.97
C ASN A 27 53.01 26.95 9.42
N ASN A 28 54.00 27.10 10.29
CA ASN A 28 54.06 26.86 11.72
C ASN A 28 53.31 27.90 12.58
N ASN A 29 53.04 27.45 13.81
CA ASN A 29 53.02 28.17 15.09
C ASN A 29 51.92 29.20 15.36
N ASN A 30 51.09 28.91 16.37
CA ASN A 30 51.41 29.44 17.70
C ASN A 30 50.74 28.66 18.82
N ASN A 31 51.57 28.34 19.81
CA ASN A 31 51.30 27.61 21.02
C ASN A 31 51.01 28.64 22.12
N THR A 32 49.77 28.73 22.59
CA THR A 32 49.43 29.38 23.85
C THR A 32 48.66 28.38 24.70
N GLY A 33 49.36 27.89 25.73
CA GLY A 33 48.82 26.96 26.70
C GLY A 33 47.69 27.59 27.50
N ASN A 34 46.54 26.94 27.48
CA ASN A 34 45.59 26.98 28.57
C ASN A 34 45.45 25.54 29.08
N THR A 35 46.20 25.23 30.14
CA THR A 35 45.99 24.03 30.96
C THR A 35 44.70 24.21 31.76
N THR A 36 43.57 23.90 31.12
CA THR A 36 42.33 23.59 31.82
C THR A 36 42.36 22.09 32.11
N THR A 37 42.45 21.73 33.39
CA THR A 37 42.28 20.37 33.91
C THR A 37 40.89 19.86 33.54
N THR A 38 40.76 19.23 32.37
CA THR A 38 39.58 18.45 32.01
C THR A 38 39.64 17.13 32.77
N ALA A 39 38.76 16.97 33.74
CA ALA A 39 38.45 15.67 34.33
C ALA A 39 38.15 14.67 33.18
N PRO A 40 38.58 13.41 33.26
CA PRO A 40 38.26 12.41 32.25
C PRO A 40 36.74 12.31 32.13
N SER A 41 36.22 12.76 30.99
CA SER A 41 34.80 12.59 30.68
C SER A 41 34.53 11.09 30.67
N LYS A 42 33.68 10.65 31.61
CA LYS A 42 33.14 9.29 31.62
C LYS A 42 32.67 8.97 30.19
N PRO A 43 32.99 7.80 29.63
CA PRO A 43 32.50 7.41 28.33
C PRO A 43 30.98 7.52 28.39
N ARG A 44 30.44 8.44 27.59
CA ARG A 44 29.01 8.62 27.43
C ARG A 44 28.56 7.33 26.75
N THR A 45 28.10 6.35 27.54
CA THR A 45 27.42 5.17 27.03
C THR A 45 26.19 5.70 26.32
N SER A 46 26.31 5.97 25.02
CA SER A 46 25.15 6.24 24.20
C SER A 46 24.39 4.92 24.17
N ASN A 47 23.42 4.78 25.07
CA ASN A 47 22.37 3.77 24.97
C ASN A 47 21.56 4.11 23.72
N ARG A 48 22.14 3.89 22.54
CA ARG A 48 21.38 3.90 21.30
C ARG A 48 20.55 2.63 21.33
N PRO A 49 19.22 2.73 21.20
CA PRO A 49 18.36 1.57 21.07
C PRO A 49 18.90 0.68 19.95
N THR A 50 19.00 -0.62 20.23
CA THR A 50 19.27 -1.62 19.20
C THR A 50 18.03 -1.78 18.32
N TRP A 51 18.18 -2.42 17.15
CA TRP A 51 17.01 -2.73 16.32
C TRP A 51 15.99 -3.58 17.09
N ALA A 52 16.46 -4.52 17.91
CA ALA A 52 15.58 -5.35 18.74
C ALA A 52 14.73 -4.52 19.72
N ASP A 53 15.27 -3.40 20.22
CA ASP A 53 14.54 -2.49 21.13
C ASP A 53 13.46 -1.66 20.39
N LEU A 54 13.60 -1.50 19.07
CA LEU A 54 12.70 -0.71 18.21
C LEU A 54 11.74 -1.58 17.39
N ALA A 55 12.03 -2.88 17.25
CA ALA A 55 11.35 -3.84 16.39
C ALA A 55 10.02 -4.34 16.95
N HIS A 56 9.27 -3.48 17.62
CA HIS A 56 7.95 -3.82 18.17
C HIS A 56 6.85 -3.32 17.24
N PRO A 57 5.78 -4.11 17.01
CA PRO A 57 4.62 -3.65 16.26
C PRO A 57 4.04 -2.38 16.88
N MET A 58 3.83 -1.38 16.04
CA MET A 58 3.22 -0.11 16.40
C MET A 58 1.70 -0.22 16.37
N PRO A 59 0.96 0.56 17.18
CA PRO A 59 -0.49 0.58 17.10
C PRO A 59 -0.96 1.02 15.70
N PRO A 60 -2.19 0.65 15.31
CA PRO A 60 -2.79 1.16 14.08
C PRO A 60 -2.90 2.69 14.10
N LEU A 61 -2.71 3.31 12.94
CA LEU A 61 -3.00 4.74 12.77
C LEU A 61 -4.50 5.01 12.83
N SER A 62 -4.87 6.23 13.20
CA SER A 62 -6.25 6.70 13.06
C SER A 62 -6.59 6.83 11.58
N LEU A 63 -7.81 6.46 11.19
CA LEU A 63 -8.30 6.75 9.83
C LEU A 63 -8.36 8.26 9.56
N GLU A 64 -8.49 9.08 10.61
CA GLU A 64 -8.50 10.55 10.53
C GLU A 64 -7.10 11.16 10.38
N THR A 65 -6.04 10.34 10.31
CA THR A 65 -4.69 10.85 10.13
C THR A 65 -4.60 11.68 8.83
N PRO A 66 -4.14 12.96 8.88
CA PRO A 66 -4.29 13.91 7.77
C PRO A 66 -3.74 13.43 6.43
N PHE A 67 -2.59 12.75 6.41
CA PHE A 67 -2.03 12.26 5.15
C PHE A 67 -2.85 11.11 4.55
N LEU A 68 -3.53 10.29 5.36
CA LEU A 68 -4.44 9.25 4.85
C LEU A 68 -5.64 9.89 4.16
N GLN A 69 -6.22 10.92 4.79
CA GLN A 69 -7.32 11.71 4.22
C GLN A 69 -6.88 12.41 2.92
N ALA A 70 -5.70 13.03 2.92
CA ALA A 70 -5.13 13.64 1.72
C ALA A 70 -4.85 12.63 0.60
N GLY A 71 -4.47 11.40 0.94
CA GLY A 71 -4.36 10.32 -0.04
C GLY A 71 -5.71 9.96 -0.64
N LEU A 72 -6.74 9.78 0.19
CA LEU A 72 -8.09 9.43 -0.25
C LEU A 72 -8.72 10.49 -1.16
N THR A 73 -8.43 11.78 -0.96
CA THR A 73 -8.94 12.86 -1.83
C THR A 73 -8.33 12.83 -3.24
N THR A 74 -7.24 12.09 -3.47
CA THR A 74 -6.70 11.88 -4.81
C THR A 74 -7.56 10.95 -5.67
N VAL A 75 -8.45 10.18 -5.05
CA VAL A 75 -9.41 9.31 -5.74
C VAL A 75 -10.77 9.99 -5.77
N ASP A 76 -11.29 10.26 -6.96
CA ASP A 76 -12.63 10.81 -7.16
C ASP A 76 -13.69 9.71 -6.96
N ILE A 77 -13.84 9.27 -5.71
CA ILE A 77 -14.78 8.22 -5.27
C ILE A 77 -16.20 8.50 -5.79
N PRO A 78 -16.77 9.72 -5.64
CA PRO A 78 -18.13 10.00 -6.13
C PRO A 78 -18.26 9.79 -7.64
N ARG A 79 -17.29 10.24 -8.44
CA ARG A 79 -17.32 10.05 -9.89
C ARG A 79 -17.22 8.58 -10.28
N HIS A 80 -16.33 7.82 -9.64
CA HIS A 80 -16.20 6.39 -9.91
C HIS A 80 -17.47 5.62 -9.54
N GLN A 81 -18.08 5.93 -8.38
CA GLN A 81 -19.36 5.34 -7.98
C GLN A 81 -20.49 5.69 -8.94
N ALA A 82 -20.59 6.94 -9.39
CA ALA A 82 -21.59 7.37 -10.36
C ALA A 82 -21.41 6.64 -11.70
N SER A 83 -20.17 6.51 -12.18
CA SER A 83 -19.85 5.78 -13.41
C SER A 83 -20.27 4.31 -13.32
N LEU A 84 -19.87 3.61 -12.26
CA LEU A 84 -20.23 2.19 -12.08
C LEU A 84 -21.72 1.99 -11.82
N THR A 85 -22.38 2.95 -11.16
CA THR A 85 -23.85 2.96 -10.98
C THR A 85 -24.56 3.02 -12.33
N ASN A 86 -24.08 3.86 -13.25
CA ASN A 86 -24.62 3.90 -14.61
C ASN A 86 -24.39 2.57 -15.34
N THR A 87 -23.22 1.94 -15.18
CA THR A 87 -22.97 0.60 -15.73
C THR A 87 -23.96 -0.45 -15.20
N ILE A 88 -24.23 -0.47 -13.90
CA ILE A 88 -25.22 -1.37 -13.28
C ILE A 88 -26.62 -1.19 -13.89
N ARG A 89 -27.00 0.06 -14.20
CA ARG A 89 -28.27 0.39 -14.85
C ARG A 89 -28.31 -0.08 -16.30
N VAL A 90 -27.29 0.25 -17.10
CA VAL A 90 -27.20 -0.14 -18.52
C VAL A 90 -27.23 -1.67 -18.68
N GLN A 91 -26.59 -2.40 -17.77
CA GLN A 91 -26.55 -3.87 -17.81
C GLN A 91 -27.81 -4.55 -17.25
N ASP A 92 -28.81 -3.78 -16.83
CA ASP A 92 -30.04 -4.27 -16.22
C ASP A 92 -29.82 -5.17 -14.99
N LEU A 93 -28.67 -5.04 -14.32
CA LEU A 93 -28.36 -5.82 -13.12
C LEU A 93 -29.32 -5.50 -11.98
N HIS A 94 -29.84 -4.27 -11.94
CA HIS A 94 -30.86 -3.83 -10.98
C HIS A 94 -32.22 -4.54 -11.13
N LYS A 95 -32.58 -4.98 -12.33
CA LYS A 95 -33.86 -5.66 -12.61
C LYS A 95 -33.88 -7.10 -12.09
N GLN A 96 -32.73 -7.63 -11.65
CA GLN A 96 -32.67 -8.98 -11.09
C GLN A 96 -33.53 -9.14 -9.85
N ARG A 97 -33.71 -8.09 -9.03
CA ARG A 97 -34.53 -8.18 -7.81
C ARG A 97 -36.02 -8.32 -8.10
N GLU A 98 -36.50 -7.73 -9.19
CA GLU A 98 -37.87 -7.89 -9.68
C GLU A 98 -38.11 -9.31 -10.19
N ARG A 99 -37.08 -9.92 -10.81
CA ARG A 99 -37.12 -11.28 -11.34
C ARG A 99 -36.84 -12.36 -10.28
N PHE A 100 -36.09 -12.02 -9.25
CA PHE A 100 -35.65 -12.92 -8.19
C PHE A 100 -35.76 -12.20 -6.83
N PRO A 101 -36.82 -12.43 -6.05
CA PRO A 101 -36.99 -11.82 -4.73
C PRO A 101 -35.83 -12.10 -3.77
N ASP A 102 -35.13 -13.22 -3.98
CA ASP A 102 -33.98 -13.68 -3.19
C ASP A 102 -32.64 -13.06 -3.62
N CYS A 103 -32.60 -12.19 -4.64
CA CYS A 103 -31.36 -11.63 -5.18
C CYS A 103 -30.52 -10.85 -4.13
N GLY A 104 -31.08 -10.51 -2.96
CA GLY A 104 -30.35 -9.94 -1.82
C GLY A 104 -29.64 -10.93 -0.89
N THR A 105 -29.75 -12.25 -1.13
CA THR A 105 -29.18 -13.29 -0.25
C THR A 105 -27.88 -13.89 -0.75
N THR A 106 -27.52 -13.67 -2.02
CA THR A 106 -26.24 -14.13 -2.58
C THR A 106 -25.27 -12.97 -2.75
N PHE A 107 -24.11 -13.10 -2.11
CA PHE A 107 -23.01 -12.13 -2.13
C PHE A 107 -21.89 -12.67 -2.99
N LEU A 108 -21.40 -11.85 -3.92
CA LEU A 108 -20.13 -12.11 -4.57
C LEU A 108 -19.02 -11.40 -3.79
N VAL A 109 -18.08 -12.15 -3.23
CA VAL A 109 -16.90 -11.64 -2.53
C VAL A 109 -15.75 -11.54 -3.53
N VAL A 110 -15.40 -10.31 -3.91
CA VAL A 110 -14.33 -10.00 -4.87
C VAL A 110 -13.06 -9.71 -4.11
N LEU A 111 -12.00 -10.48 -4.38
CA LEU A 111 -10.73 -10.44 -3.67
C LEU A 111 -9.65 -9.86 -4.58
N THR A 112 -9.14 -8.68 -4.23
CA THR A 112 -8.35 -7.84 -5.15
C THR A 112 -6.84 -7.91 -4.95
N ASN A 113 -6.40 -8.53 -3.87
CA ASN A 113 -5.00 -8.62 -3.45
C ASN A 113 -4.17 -9.50 -4.38
N ASP A 114 -2.86 -9.25 -4.40
CA ASP A 114 -1.92 -9.89 -5.32
C ASP A 114 -1.60 -11.33 -4.89
N THR A 115 -1.47 -11.58 -3.58
CA THR A 115 -1.12 -12.91 -3.06
C THR A 115 -2.35 -13.74 -2.75
N LYS A 116 -2.27 -15.07 -2.98
CA LYS A 116 -3.35 -16.00 -2.62
C LYS A 116 -3.66 -15.96 -1.12
N ARG A 117 -2.63 -15.82 -0.28
CA ARG A 117 -2.76 -15.84 1.19
C ARG A 117 -3.54 -14.63 1.70
N GLU A 118 -3.31 -13.42 1.18
CA GLU A 118 -4.13 -12.25 1.51
C GLU A 118 -5.58 -12.43 1.07
N ARG A 119 -5.80 -12.96 -0.14
CA ARG A 119 -7.16 -13.24 -0.64
C ARG A 119 -7.88 -14.25 0.27
N ASP A 120 -7.20 -15.31 0.69
CA ASP A 120 -7.75 -16.30 1.62
C ASP A 120 -8.09 -15.68 2.98
N LEU A 121 -7.23 -14.83 3.54
CA LEU A 121 -7.49 -14.12 4.80
C LEU A 121 -8.72 -13.19 4.69
N CYS A 122 -8.78 -12.36 3.65
CA CYS A 122 -9.96 -11.52 3.36
C CYS A 122 -11.24 -12.37 3.29
N PHE A 123 -11.21 -13.47 2.54
CA PHE A 123 -12.37 -14.33 2.37
C PHE A 123 -12.80 -15.00 3.67
N ASN A 124 -11.84 -15.55 4.43
CA ASN A 124 -12.11 -16.19 5.72
C ASN A 124 -12.68 -15.21 6.73
N ALA A 125 -12.23 -13.95 6.75
CA ALA A 125 -12.80 -12.90 7.58
C ALA A 125 -14.28 -12.66 7.23
N VAL A 126 -14.64 -12.63 5.94
CA VAL A 126 -16.03 -12.52 5.49
C VAL A 126 -16.87 -13.72 5.93
N VAL A 127 -16.35 -14.94 5.77
CA VAL A 127 -17.01 -16.18 6.22
C VAL A 127 -17.27 -16.16 7.72
N ALA A 128 -16.25 -15.81 8.51
CA ALA A 128 -16.36 -15.72 9.97
C ALA A 128 -17.44 -14.71 10.40
N ARG A 129 -17.47 -13.53 9.75
CA ARG A 129 -18.51 -12.51 10.04
C ARG A 129 -19.90 -12.94 9.60
N MET A 130 -20.02 -13.69 8.51
CA MET A 130 -21.30 -14.27 8.08
C MET A 130 -21.82 -15.28 9.12
N ASN A 131 -20.95 -16.15 9.62
CA ASN A 131 -21.30 -17.19 10.60
C ASN A 131 -21.64 -16.60 11.98
N ALA A 132 -21.09 -15.43 12.32
CA ALA A 132 -21.38 -14.72 13.57
C ALA A 132 -22.70 -13.92 13.54
N ARG A 133 -23.48 -13.95 12.45
CA ARG A 133 -24.77 -13.23 12.36
C ARG A 133 -25.80 -13.81 13.33
N LYS A 134 -26.69 -12.96 13.85
CA LYS A 134 -27.71 -13.34 14.85
C LYS A 134 -28.55 -14.53 14.38
N PRO A 135 -28.91 -15.47 15.28
CA PRO A 135 -29.86 -16.53 15.00
C PRO A 135 -31.17 -15.97 14.41
N GLY A 136 -31.69 -16.60 13.34
CA GLY A 136 -32.88 -16.14 12.62
C GLY A 136 -32.63 -15.14 11.48
N SER A 137 -31.38 -14.70 11.27
CA SER A 137 -31.02 -13.94 10.06
C SER A 137 -31.21 -14.80 8.81
N LYS A 138 -31.70 -14.21 7.72
CA LYS A 138 -31.77 -14.92 6.42
C LYS A 138 -30.39 -15.48 6.05
N PRO A 139 -30.30 -16.74 5.60
CA PRO A 139 -29.04 -17.34 5.18
C PRO A 139 -28.47 -16.52 4.01
N LEU A 140 -27.16 -16.26 4.07
CA LEU A 140 -26.44 -15.66 2.96
C LEU A 140 -25.63 -16.75 2.27
N ARG A 141 -25.60 -16.71 0.94
CA ARG A 141 -24.71 -17.53 0.11
C ARG A 141 -23.54 -16.66 -0.32
N LEU A 142 -22.32 -17.15 -0.13
CA LEU A 142 -21.10 -16.48 -0.59
C LEU A 142 -20.59 -17.17 -1.86
N CYS A 143 -20.30 -16.37 -2.88
CA CYS A 143 -19.54 -16.76 -4.05
C CYS A 143 -18.17 -16.08 -3.97
N ARG A 144 -17.09 -16.83 -4.12
CA ARG A 144 -15.73 -16.28 -4.15
C ARG A 144 -15.35 -15.88 -5.58
N TRP A 145 -14.70 -14.74 -5.73
CA TRP A 145 -14.16 -14.28 -7.00
C TRP A 145 -12.79 -13.64 -6.82
N ASP A 146 -11.74 -14.32 -7.30
CA ASP A 146 -10.37 -13.80 -7.27
C ASP A 146 -10.15 -12.95 -8.52
N GLN A 147 -10.17 -11.63 -8.36
CA GLN A 147 -9.94 -10.66 -9.43
C GLN A 147 -8.97 -9.61 -8.92
N GLN A 148 -7.73 -9.69 -9.40
CA GLN A 148 -6.73 -8.68 -9.06
C GLN A 148 -7.24 -7.30 -9.45
N GLY A 149 -7.24 -6.39 -8.47
CA GLY A 149 -7.50 -4.97 -8.69
C GLY A 149 -6.18 -4.28 -8.99
N TRP A 150 -6.16 -3.38 -9.96
CA TRP A 150 -4.99 -2.57 -10.25
C TRP A 150 -4.90 -1.40 -9.25
N PRO A 151 -3.83 -1.30 -8.44
CA PRO A 151 -3.70 -0.20 -7.46
C PRO A 151 -3.36 1.14 -8.11
N GLY A 152 -2.85 1.14 -9.33
CA GLY A 152 -2.20 2.28 -9.96
C GLY A 152 -0.74 1.96 -10.30
N LYS A 153 0.08 2.99 -10.51
CA LYS A 153 1.50 2.79 -10.89
C LYS A 153 2.38 2.52 -9.66
N GLY A 154 3.47 1.79 -9.89
CA GLY A 154 4.61 1.58 -8.98
C GLY A 154 4.41 0.56 -7.86
N ASP A 155 5.51 0.23 -7.17
CA ASP A 155 5.59 -0.99 -6.35
C ASP A 155 5.40 -0.73 -4.86
N GLN A 156 5.94 0.38 -4.34
CA GLN A 156 5.82 0.74 -2.91
C GLN A 156 5.01 2.01 -2.73
N ALA A 157 3.90 1.93 -2.02
CA ALA A 157 3.18 3.12 -1.57
C ALA A 157 3.87 3.75 -0.36
N TYR A 158 3.83 5.08 -0.31
CA TYR A 158 4.23 5.86 0.86
C TYR A 158 3.09 6.79 1.28
N GLU A 159 3.01 7.03 2.59
CA GLU A 159 2.02 7.89 3.24
C GLU A 159 0.58 7.56 2.79
N GLY A 160 -0.23 8.57 2.46
CA GLY A 160 -1.64 8.39 2.08
C GLY A 160 -1.89 7.58 0.82
N THR A 161 -0.85 7.30 0.04
CA THR A 161 -0.98 6.63 -1.25
C THR A 161 -1.44 5.18 -1.10
N GLY A 162 -1.13 4.52 0.03
CA GLY A 162 -1.66 3.17 0.31
C GLY A 162 -3.18 3.16 0.36
N ALA A 163 -3.79 4.16 1.02
CA ALA A 163 -5.24 4.30 1.10
C ALA A 163 -5.87 4.51 -0.29
N ALA A 164 -5.29 5.42 -1.09
CA ALA A 164 -5.72 5.68 -2.46
C ALA A 164 -5.64 4.41 -3.33
N ARG A 165 -4.53 3.66 -3.24
CA ARG A 165 -4.30 2.43 -3.99
C ARG A 165 -5.29 1.33 -3.61
N ALA A 166 -5.57 1.12 -2.32
CA ALA A 166 -6.57 0.17 -1.88
C ALA A 166 -7.98 0.48 -2.44
N VAL A 167 -8.37 1.76 -2.45
CA VAL A 167 -9.64 2.19 -3.05
C VAL A 167 -9.63 2.01 -4.58
N ASN A 168 -8.53 2.31 -5.26
CA ASN A 168 -8.40 2.07 -6.69
C ASN A 168 -8.53 0.59 -7.05
N ARG A 169 -7.98 -0.33 -6.23
CA ARG A 169 -8.16 -1.77 -6.41
C ARG A 169 -9.64 -2.17 -6.42
N VAL A 170 -10.45 -1.54 -5.56
CA VAL A 170 -11.90 -1.78 -5.55
C VAL A 170 -12.54 -1.40 -6.89
N PHE A 171 -12.32 -0.18 -7.36
CA PHE A 171 -12.96 0.29 -8.60
C PHE A 171 -12.47 -0.44 -9.84
N THR A 172 -11.17 -0.73 -9.91
CA THR A 172 -10.57 -1.44 -11.05
C THR A 172 -10.96 -2.91 -11.09
N ALA A 173 -11.28 -3.54 -9.95
CA ALA A 173 -11.85 -4.88 -9.93
C ALA A 173 -13.34 -4.89 -10.35
N LEU A 174 -14.11 -3.86 -9.95
CA LEU A 174 -15.53 -3.75 -10.29
C LEU A 174 -15.78 -3.46 -11.77
N GLY A 175 -14.93 -2.65 -12.43
CA GLY A 175 -15.11 -2.27 -13.83
C GLY A 175 -15.28 -3.47 -14.77
N PRO A 176 -14.27 -4.35 -14.91
CA PRO A 176 -14.35 -5.54 -15.74
C PRO A 176 -15.49 -6.50 -15.33
N LEU A 177 -15.75 -6.62 -14.02
CA LEU A 177 -16.81 -7.47 -13.49
C LEU A 177 -18.21 -7.01 -13.96
N LEU A 178 -18.42 -5.70 -14.06
CA LEU A 178 -19.71 -5.11 -14.42
C LEU A 178 -19.85 -4.83 -15.92
N VAL A 179 -18.77 -4.84 -16.70
CA VAL A 179 -18.80 -4.50 -18.14
C VAL A 179 -18.72 -5.74 -19.04
N HIS A 180 -17.89 -6.73 -18.70
CA HIS A 180 -17.72 -7.90 -19.57
C HIS A 180 -18.97 -8.79 -19.57
N GLU A 181 -19.48 -9.10 -20.75
CA GLU A 181 -20.74 -9.84 -20.94
C GLU A 181 -20.76 -11.19 -20.20
N GLY A 182 -19.65 -11.94 -20.25
CA GLY A 182 -19.52 -13.22 -19.53
C GLY A 182 -19.66 -13.07 -18.01
N ASN A 183 -19.11 -11.99 -17.44
CA ASN A 183 -19.20 -11.70 -16.01
C ASN A 183 -20.62 -11.24 -15.65
N VAL A 184 -21.22 -10.36 -16.46
CA VAL A 184 -22.61 -9.91 -16.28
C VAL A 184 -23.58 -11.09 -16.33
N LYS A 185 -23.37 -12.02 -17.27
CA LYS A 185 -24.15 -13.25 -17.37
C LYS A 185 -23.97 -14.10 -16.11
N MET A 186 -22.74 -14.29 -15.63
CA MET A 186 -22.46 -15.01 -14.38
C MET A 186 -23.19 -14.39 -13.18
N LEU A 187 -23.18 -13.06 -13.05
CA LEU A 187 -23.89 -12.35 -11.99
C LEU A 187 -25.40 -12.63 -12.04
N LYS A 188 -25.99 -12.61 -13.24
CA LYS A 188 -27.41 -12.90 -13.48
C LYS A 188 -27.78 -14.35 -13.19
N ASP A 189 -27.01 -15.30 -13.74
CA ASP A 189 -27.26 -16.73 -13.59
C ASP A 189 -27.14 -17.19 -12.13
N ASN A 190 -26.21 -16.59 -11.38
CA ASN A 190 -26.03 -16.87 -9.95
C ASN A 190 -26.91 -16.02 -9.04
N LYS A 191 -27.79 -15.18 -9.59
CA LYS A 191 -28.71 -14.31 -8.85
C LYS A 191 -27.97 -13.43 -7.82
N ILE A 192 -26.78 -12.95 -8.18
CA ILE A 192 -25.98 -12.06 -7.35
C ILE A 192 -26.65 -10.69 -7.32
N GLY A 193 -27.09 -10.23 -6.14
CA GLY A 193 -27.60 -8.87 -5.96
C GLY A 193 -26.79 -8.03 -4.98
N THR A 194 -25.70 -8.57 -4.42
CA THR A 194 -24.72 -7.79 -3.66
C THR A 194 -23.30 -8.22 -4.01
N ILE A 195 -22.42 -7.26 -4.23
CA ILE A 195 -20.98 -7.46 -4.39
C ILE A 195 -20.29 -6.89 -3.16
N LEU A 196 -19.37 -7.63 -2.56
CA LEU A 196 -18.50 -7.19 -1.50
C LEU A 196 -17.06 -7.29 -2.00
N VAL A 197 -16.36 -6.16 -2.09
CA VAL A 197 -14.97 -6.12 -2.55
C VAL A 197 -14.05 -5.95 -1.34
N CYS A 198 -13.02 -6.80 -1.21
CA CYS A 198 -11.93 -6.66 -0.24
C CYS A 198 -10.68 -6.15 -0.96
N ALA A 199 -10.05 -5.11 -0.43
CA ALA A 199 -8.76 -4.63 -0.88
C ALA A 199 -7.86 -4.29 0.31
N VAL A 200 -6.58 -4.63 0.17
CA VAL A 200 -5.52 -4.21 1.10
C VAL A 200 -4.36 -3.67 0.28
N ASP A 201 -3.75 -2.60 0.74
CA ASP A 201 -2.48 -2.10 0.20
C ASP A 201 -1.60 -1.63 1.37
N ASP A 202 -0.33 -2.04 1.35
CA ASP A 202 0.69 -1.67 2.32
C ASP A 202 1.33 -0.32 1.97
N PHE A 203 1.76 0.44 2.98
CA PHE A 203 2.39 1.73 2.79
C PHE A 203 3.37 2.09 3.90
N ILE A 204 4.44 2.77 3.50
CA ILE A 204 5.49 3.23 4.42
C ILE A 204 5.22 4.68 4.84
N VAL A 205 5.26 4.94 6.15
CA VAL A 205 5.36 6.30 6.69
C VAL A 205 6.82 6.57 7.03
N ARG A 206 7.41 7.60 6.43
CA ARG A 206 8.84 7.95 6.61
C ARG A 206 9.06 8.90 7.77
N LEU A 207 10.21 8.76 8.42
CA LEU A 207 10.76 9.79 9.30
C LEU A 207 11.00 11.07 8.48
N ASN A 208 10.40 12.20 8.87
CA ASN A 208 10.47 13.49 8.17
C ASN A 208 9.74 13.54 6.81
N GLY A 209 8.85 12.57 6.52
CA GLY A 209 7.96 12.64 5.36
C GLY A 209 6.71 13.49 5.64
N PRO A 210 5.78 13.57 4.66
CA PRO A 210 4.42 14.11 4.87
C PRO A 210 3.62 13.38 5.97
N GLY A 211 4.15 12.24 6.45
CA GLY A 211 3.69 11.50 7.60
C GLY A 211 3.94 12.16 8.97
N VAL A 212 4.61 13.30 9.02
CA VAL A 212 4.71 14.13 10.23
C VAL A 212 3.41 14.91 10.39
N ASP A 213 2.83 14.98 11.59
CA ASP A 213 1.65 15.82 11.85
C ASP A 213 1.97 17.26 11.44
N PRO A 214 1.23 17.85 10.47
CA PRO A 214 1.56 19.17 9.94
C PRO A 214 1.31 20.31 10.95
N ALA A 215 0.45 20.10 11.95
CA ALA A 215 0.13 21.07 12.99
C ALA A 215 1.16 21.04 14.13
N THR A 216 1.53 19.85 14.61
CA THR A 216 2.46 19.70 15.74
C THR A 216 3.92 19.55 15.30
N ARG A 217 4.14 19.19 14.04
CA ARG A 217 5.45 18.75 13.49
C ARG A 217 6.03 17.54 14.23
N GLU A 218 5.20 16.82 14.98
CA GLU A 218 5.58 15.59 15.64
C GLU A 218 5.37 14.40 14.71
N LEU A 219 6.26 13.43 14.82
CA LEU A 219 6.08 12.20 14.07
C LEU A 219 4.93 11.39 14.69
N VAL A 220 4.10 10.76 13.85
CA VAL A 220 3.22 9.67 14.34
C VAL A 220 4.02 8.44 14.77
N THR A 221 5.31 8.39 14.44
CA THR A 221 6.26 7.33 14.83
C THR A 221 7.70 7.83 14.89
N GLU A 222 8.45 7.45 15.93
CA GLU A 222 9.88 7.77 16.06
C GLU A 222 10.78 7.06 15.00
N CYS A 223 10.24 6.12 14.22
CA CYS A 223 10.95 5.42 13.15
C CYS A 223 10.06 5.18 11.91
N PRO A 224 10.61 4.97 10.70
CA PRO A 224 9.80 4.58 9.55
C PRO A 224 9.06 3.27 9.85
N ALA A 225 7.82 3.16 9.40
CA ALA A 225 7.03 1.95 9.61
C ALA A 225 6.07 1.68 8.45
N ASP A 226 5.71 0.41 8.30
CA ASP A 226 4.88 -0.14 7.25
C ASP A 226 3.51 -0.54 7.81
N TRP A 227 2.44 0.05 7.28
CA TRP A 227 1.06 -0.23 7.66
C TRP A 227 0.28 -0.73 6.46
N GLY A 228 -0.74 -1.56 6.71
CA GLY A 228 -1.76 -1.91 5.73
C GLY A 228 -2.99 -1.03 5.86
N TYR A 229 -3.44 -0.46 4.73
CA TYR A 229 -4.79 0.08 4.60
C TYR A 229 -5.70 -1.01 4.05
N LEU A 230 -6.69 -1.43 4.83
CA LEU A 230 -7.71 -2.38 4.39
C LEU A 230 -9.04 -1.66 4.16
N THR A 231 -9.75 -2.04 3.10
CA THR A 231 -11.07 -1.50 2.80
C THR A 231 -12.00 -2.57 2.25
N PHE A 232 -13.25 -2.50 2.70
CA PHE A 232 -14.38 -3.26 2.19
C PHE A 232 -15.38 -2.32 1.56
N CYS A 233 -15.80 -2.65 0.34
CA CYS A 233 -16.85 -1.94 -0.37
C CYS A 233 -18.00 -2.89 -0.67
N ARG A 234 -19.16 -2.65 -0.07
CA ARG A 234 -20.41 -3.33 -0.42
C ARG A 234 -21.16 -2.51 -1.45
N VAL A 235 -21.54 -3.16 -2.55
CA VAL A 235 -22.38 -2.60 -3.62
C VAL A 235 -23.65 -3.43 -3.74
N LYS A 236 -24.81 -2.82 -3.47
CA LYS A 236 -26.11 -3.44 -3.76
C LYS A 236 -26.49 -3.21 -5.21
N LEU A 237 -26.76 -4.28 -5.96
CA LEU A 237 -27.18 -4.19 -7.36
C LEU A 237 -28.69 -3.91 -7.43
N ALA A 238 -29.07 -2.65 -7.18
CA ALA A 238 -30.44 -2.15 -7.19
C ALA A 238 -30.58 -0.97 -8.17
N ALA A 239 -31.81 -0.49 -8.40
CA ALA A 239 -32.07 0.62 -9.33
C ALA A 239 -31.35 1.91 -8.88
N ASP A 240 -31.28 2.08 -7.56
CA ASP A 240 -30.38 2.99 -6.87
C ASP A 240 -29.34 2.17 -6.09
N PRO A 241 -28.14 1.91 -6.66
CA PRO A 241 -27.11 1.15 -6.00
C PRO A 241 -26.65 1.80 -4.70
N GLY A 242 -26.87 1.10 -3.58
CA GLY A 242 -26.32 1.49 -2.29
C GLY A 242 -24.86 1.08 -2.17
N TRP A 243 -23.98 2.04 -1.89
CA TRP A 243 -22.56 1.83 -1.62
C TRP A 243 -22.30 1.96 -0.12
N THR A 244 -21.59 1.00 0.46
CA THR A 244 -21.19 1.06 1.88
C THR A 244 -19.73 0.72 1.99
N TRP A 245 -18.94 1.65 2.52
CA TRP A 245 -17.52 1.50 2.74
C TRP A 245 -17.23 1.23 4.21
N THR A 246 -16.24 0.39 4.46
CA THR A 246 -15.61 0.31 5.78
C THR A 246 -14.14 0.10 5.61
N SER A 247 -13.33 0.83 6.37
CA SER A 247 -11.89 0.77 6.28
C SER A 247 -11.28 0.51 7.66
N GLY A 248 -10.02 0.09 7.65
CA GLY A 248 -9.22 -0.14 8.85
C GLY A 248 -7.74 -0.05 8.51
N ILE A 249 -6.92 0.06 9.55
CA ILE A 249 -5.47 0.08 9.45
C ILE A 249 -4.93 -1.09 10.25
N THR A 250 -3.90 -1.76 9.74
CA THR A 250 -3.20 -2.81 10.49
C THR A 250 -2.35 -2.21 11.62
N GLN A 251 -1.71 -3.05 12.43
CA GLN A 251 -0.54 -2.58 13.19
C GLN A 251 0.59 -2.19 12.23
N GLY A 252 1.45 -1.27 12.69
CA GLY A 252 2.62 -0.83 11.93
C GLY A 252 3.81 -1.73 12.21
N ALA A 253 4.53 -2.14 11.17
CA ALA A 253 5.79 -2.85 11.30
C ALA A 253 6.95 -1.86 11.15
N PRO A 254 7.81 -1.66 12.16
CA PRO A 254 8.94 -0.75 12.04
C PRO A 254 9.90 -1.22 10.95
N VAL A 255 10.43 -0.26 10.19
CA VAL A 255 11.35 -0.46 9.07
C VAL A 255 12.70 0.17 9.41
N PRO A 256 13.82 -0.56 9.28
CA PRO A 256 15.12 0.03 9.54
C PRO A 256 15.41 1.16 8.54
N MET A 257 15.86 2.30 9.06
CA MET A 257 16.06 3.52 8.27
C MET A 257 16.95 3.31 7.05
N ASN A 258 18.01 2.51 7.17
CA ASN A 258 18.92 2.21 6.07
C ASN A 258 18.21 1.54 4.88
N HIS A 259 17.31 0.58 5.12
CA HIS A 259 16.54 -0.05 4.05
C HIS A 259 15.56 0.94 3.41
N CYS A 260 14.89 1.77 4.21
CA CYS A 260 14.02 2.84 3.71
C CYS A 260 14.76 3.85 2.83
N MET A 261 15.97 4.25 3.23
CA MET A 261 16.83 5.14 2.43
C MET A 261 17.28 4.47 1.14
N THR A 262 17.64 3.19 1.17
CA THR A 262 18.04 2.43 -0.02
C THR A 262 16.88 2.31 -1.02
N ALA A 263 15.68 1.97 -0.56
CA ALA A 263 14.48 1.96 -1.41
C ALA A 263 14.21 3.33 -2.04
N THR A 264 14.34 4.40 -1.25
CA THR A 264 14.19 5.79 -1.73
C THR A 264 15.22 6.16 -2.81
N LYS A 265 16.46 5.68 -2.70
CA LYS A 265 17.51 5.89 -3.72
C LYS A 265 17.22 5.16 -5.03
N GLY A 266 16.43 4.08 -5.00
CA GLY A 266 15.94 3.39 -6.20
C GLY A 266 15.04 4.26 -7.09
N GLY A 267 14.54 5.38 -6.56
CA GLY A 267 13.80 6.39 -7.30
C GLY A 267 12.28 6.24 -7.22
N TRP A 268 11.60 7.22 -7.82
CA TRP A 268 10.16 7.43 -7.68
C TRP A 268 9.46 7.30 -9.03
N VAL A 269 8.23 6.79 -8.99
CA VAL A 269 7.36 6.67 -10.17
C VAL A 269 6.60 7.98 -10.42
N ASP A 270 6.39 8.76 -9.36
CA ASP A 270 5.62 9.99 -9.35
C ASP A 270 6.47 11.22 -8.97
N GLY A 271 6.03 12.41 -9.38
CA GLY A 271 6.70 13.67 -9.04
C GLY A 271 6.57 14.04 -7.56
N THR A 272 5.54 13.54 -6.88
CA THR A 272 5.25 13.75 -5.45
C THR A 272 6.04 12.84 -4.52
N LYS A 273 6.80 11.87 -5.06
CA LYS A 273 7.62 10.94 -4.29
C LYS A 273 6.82 10.20 -3.22
N THR A 274 5.64 9.73 -3.59
CA THR A 274 4.79 8.88 -2.74
C THR A 274 4.64 7.46 -3.31
N VAL A 275 5.26 7.17 -4.46
CA VAL A 275 5.31 5.85 -5.07
C VAL A 275 6.73 5.47 -5.46
N GLY A 276 7.32 4.51 -4.76
CA GLY A 276 8.66 3.99 -5.02
C GLY A 276 8.71 3.02 -6.20
N LYS A 277 9.83 3.03 -6.92
CA LYS A 277 10.17 2.01 -7.93
C LYS A 277 10.67 0.69 -7.33
N LEU A 278 11.03 0.70 -6.05
CA LEU A 278 11.61 -0.42 -5.34
C LEU A 278 10.88 -0.57 -4.01
N SER A 279 10.52 -1.81 -3.65
CA SER A 279 9.83 -2.10 -2.40
C SER A 279 10.79 -2.27 -1.24
N ILE A 280 10.30 -2.01 -0.02
CA ILE A 280 11.09 -2.28 1.20
C ILE A 280 11.40 -3.77 1.31
N GLY A 281 10.40 -4.62 1.03
CA GLY A 281 10.56 -6.07 1.02
C GLY A 281 11.69 -6.55 0.11
N SER A 282 11.79 -6.02 -1.12
CA SER A 282 12.86 -6.41 -2.03
C SER A 282 14.24 -5.96 -1.55
N VAL A 283 14.35 -4.74 -1.00
CA VAL A 283 15.61 -4.21 -0.46
C VAL A 283 16.10 -5.04 0.72
N ILE A 284 15.20 -5.40 1.64
CA ILE A 284 15.54 -6.26 2.78
C ILE A 284 15.89 -7.66 2.27
N GLY A 285 15.10 -8.21 1.35
CA GLY A 285 15.34 -9.53 0.78
C GLY A 285 16.72 -9.67 0.14
N ASP A 286 17.18 -8.65 -0.56
CA ASP A 286 18.51 -8.63 -1.17
C ASP A 286 19.64 -8.59 -0.12
N ASP A 287 19.46 -7.87 1.00
CA ASP A 287 20.41 -7.90 2.13
C ASP A 287 20.47 -9.28 2.79
N PHE A 288 19.33 -9.95 2.99
CA PHE A 288 19.29 -11.33 3.51
C PHE A 288 19.91 -12.34 2.54
N LYS A 289 19.67 -12.21 1.23
CA LYS A 289 20.31 -13.06 0.21
C LYS A 289 21.82 -12.89 0.21
N ALA A 290 22.32 -11.66 0.31
CA ALA A 290 23.76 -11.37 0.38
C ALA A 290 24.43 -12.03 1.60
N LYS A 291 23.69 -12.25 2.69
CA LYS A 291 24.14 -12.94 3.91
C LYS A 291 23.97 -14.47 3.87
N GLY A 292 23.45 -15.02 2.77
CA GLY A 292 23.17 -16.46 2.65
C GLY A 292 21.88 -16.92 3.35
N GLU A 293 21.07 -15.98 3.85
CA GLU A 293 19.83 -16.25 4.62
C GLU A 293 18.55 -16.15 3.76
N GLY A 294 18.68 -15.84 2.47
CA GLY A 294 17.55 -15.57 1.57
C GLY A 294 16.69 -16.77 1.14
N ARG A 295 16.96 -17.99 1.63
CA ARG A 295 16.12 -19.15 1.27
C ARG A 295 14.75 -19.04 1.93
N GLY A 296 13.69 -19.17 1.13
CA GLY A 296 12.30 -19.05 1.63
C GLY A 296 11.92 -17.62 2.01
N TRP A 297 12.60 -16.63 1.43
CA TRP A 297 12.23 -15.23 1.58
C TRP A 297 10.93 -14.93 0.82
N ASP A 298 10.03 -14.20 1.47
CA ASP A 298 8.81 -13.66 0.90
C ASP A 298 8.87 -12.14 1.04
N ASP A 299 8.98 -11.42 -0.09
CA ASP A 299 9.07 -9.96 -0.11
C ASP A 299 7.84 -9.30 0.54
N ARG A 300 6.70 -9.99 0.58
CA ARG A 300 5.46 -9.50 1.21
C ARG A 300 5.35 -9.81 2.70
N ASP A 301 6.21 -10.68 3.22
CA ASP A 301 6.21 -11.11 4.63
C ASP A 301 7.57 -10.88 5.31
N TRP A 302 8.29 -9.85 4.86
CA TRP A 302 9.60 -9.48 5.39
C TRP A 302 9.56 -9.20 6.90
N GLN A 303 8.42 -8.74 7.41
CA GLN A 303 8.16 -8.44 8.81
C GLN A 303 8.34 -9.70 9.69
N GLY A 304 7.91 -10.86 9.20
CA GLY A 304 8.05 -12.12 9.94
C GLY A 304 9.50 -12.46 10.28
N LYS A 305 10.42 -12.13 9.36
CA LYS A 305 11.86 -12.34 9.56
C LYS A 305 12.50 -11.24 10.39
N LEU A 306 12.08 -9.98 10.22
CA LEU A 306 12.79 -8.83 10.76
C LEU A 306 12.30 -8.40 12.15
N ILE A 307 11.01 -8.56 12.42
CA ILE A 307 10.37 -8.14 13.68
C ILE A 307 9.67 -9.29 14.41
N GLY A 308 9.79 -10.52 13.89
CA GLY A 308 9.22 -11.73 14.49
C GLY A 308 7.70 -11.83 14.42
N LYS A 309 7.04 -10.97 13.63
CA LYS A 309 5.59 -10.98 13.42
C LYS A 309 5.28 -10.91 11.94
N SER A 310 4.58 -11.91 11.42
CA SER A 310 4.24 -12.00 10.01
C SER A 310 3.28 -10.89 9.59
N TRP A 311 3.43 -10.39 8.35
CA TRP A 311 2.43 -9.56 7.67
C TRP A 311 1.05 -10.20 7.73
N TYR A 312 0.98 -11.52 7.53
CA TYR A 312 -0.27 -12.26 7.51
C TYR A 312 -0.95 -12.28 8.89
N ASP A 313 -0.18 -12.38 9.98
CA ASP A 313 -0.72 -12.30 11.34
C ASP A 313 -1.17 -10.87 11.68
N ILE A 314 -0.42 -9.87 11.22
CA ILE A 314 -0.77 -8.44 11.35
C ILE A 314 -2.08 -8.15 10.61
N LEU A 315 -2.23 -8.66 9.40
CA LEU A 315 -3.43 -8.50 8.59
C LEU A 315 -4.63 -9.26 9.18
N GLU A 316 -4.43 -10.49 9.65
CA GLU A 316 -5.49 -11.28 10.28
C GLU A 316 -6.05 -10.60 11.54
N ASP A 317 -5.19 -10.04 12.40
CA ASP A 317 -5.59 -9.26 13.57
C ASP A 317 -6.45 -8.04 13.18
N ALA A 318 -6.06 -7.32 12.12
CA ALA A 318 -6.81 -6.17 11.62
C ALA A 318 -8.18 -6.57 11.03
N LEU A 319 -8.22 -7.66 10.25
CA LEU A 319 -9.45 -8.23 9.70
C LEU A 319 -10.39 -8.74 10.80
N GLY A 320 -9.85 -9.23 11.91
CA GLY A 320 -10.61 -9.60 13.10
C GLY A 320 -11.33 -8.41 13.74
N LYS A 321 -10.77 -7.20 13.64
CA LYS A 321 -11.29 -5.99 14.29
C LYS A 321 -12.19 -5.14 13.39
N ILE A 322 -11.97 -5.15 12.08
CA ILE A 322 -12.77 -4.33 11.15
C ILE A 322 -14.23 -4.81 11.08
N ARG A 323 -15.15 -3.85 10.94
CA ARG A 323 -16.54 -4.13 10.63
C ARG A 323 -16.68 -4.45 9.13
N ILE A 324 -17.10 -5.66 8.79
CA ILE A 324 -17.39 -6.03 7.41
C ILE A 324 -18.86 -5.71 7.08
N PRO A 325 -19.15 -4.95 6.00
CA PRO A 325 -20.52 -4.54 5.65
C PRO A 325 -21.30 -5.67 4.96
N LEU A 326 -21.79 -6.65 5.75
CA LEU A 326 -22.69 -7.73 5.29
C LEU A 326 -24.17 -7.30 5.29
#